data_AF-A0A3D2B600-F1
#
_entry.id   AF-A0A3D2B600-F1
#
_cell.length_a   1.000
_cell.length_b   1.000
_cell.length_c   1.000
_cell.angle_alpha   90.00
_cell.angle_beta   90.00
_cell.angle_gamma   90.00
#
_symmetry.space_group_name_H-M   'P 1'
#
loop_
_entity.id
_entity.type
_entity.pdbx_description
1 polymer ?
#
loop_
_entity_poly.entity_id
_entity_poly.type
_entity_poly.pdbx_seq_one_letter_code
_entity_poly.pdbx_strand_id
1 'polypeptide(L)' 'DISGFELCRQLLARHPSLPVLFLTARSDEVDKLLGLEIGADDYVAKPFSPREVCARVRTILRRMQ' A
#
# COMPACT_ATOMS: atom_id res chain seq x y z
N ASP A 1 -19.14 -6.93 1.40
CA ASP A 1 -17.69 -6.88 1.13
C ASP A 1 -17.32 -5.67 0.28
N ILE A 2 -16.20 -5.02 0.61
CA ILE A 2 -15.60 -3.93 -0.19
C ILE A 2 -14.19 -4.34 -0.62
N SER A 3 -13.69 -3.78 -1.72
CA SER A 3 -12.33 -4.07 -2.20
C SER A 3 -11.27 -3.36 -1.33
N GLY A 4 -10.03 -3.85 -1.34
CA GLY A 4 -8.92 -3.18 -0.66
C GLY A 4 -8.64 -1.78 -1.18
N PHE A 5 -8.85 -1.53 -2.47
CA PHE A 5 -8.73 -0.20 -3.08
C PHE A 5 -9.79 0.78 -2.55
N GLU A 6 -11.04 0.33 -2.47
CA GLU A 6 -12.13 1.15 -1.94
C GLU A 6 -11.92 1.45 -0.45
N LEU A 7 -11.47 0.46 0.33
CA LEU A 7 -11.09 0.67 1.72
C LEU A 7 -9.95 1.71 1.86
N CYS A 8 -8.91 1.59 1.04
CA CYS A 8 -7.78 2.54 1.04
C CYS A 8 -8.27 3.98 0.76
N ARG A 9 -9.09 4.15 -0.27
CA ARG A 9 -9.69 5.44 -0.63
C ARG A 9 -10.49 6.04 0.54
N GLN A 10 -11.32 5.24 1.21
CA GLN A 10 -12.10 5.69 2.36
C GLN A 10 -11.23 6.03 3.58
N LEU A 11 -10.15 5.27 3.82
CA LEU A 11 -9.21 5.54 4.91
C LEU A 11 -8.46 6.85 4.69
N LEU A 12 -7.91 7.06 3.50
CA LEU A 12 -7.14 8.27 3.17
C LEU A 12 -8.03 9.52 3.13
N ALA A 13 -9.31 9.39 2.76
CA ALA A 13 -10.27 10.50 2.85
C ALA A 13 -10.49 10.98 4.30
N ARG A 14 -10.41 10.07 5.29
CA ARG A 14 -10.57 10.39 6.71
C ARG A 14 -9.25 10.75 7.40
N HIS A 15 -8.16 10.14 6.96
CA HIS A 15 -6.82 10.28 7.51
C HIS A 15 -5.80 10.46 6.37
N PRO A 16 -5.67 11.68 5.82
CA PRO A 16 -4.83 11.91 4.64
C PRO A 16 -3.35 11.58 4.81
N SER A 17 -2.85 11.54 6.05
CA SER A 17 -1.46 11.22 6.39
C SER A 17 -1.27 9.77 6.86
N LEU A 18 -2.30 8.92 6.81
CA LEU A 18 -2.19 7.52 7.22
C LEU A 18 -1.33 6.75 6.19
N PRO A 19 -0.21 6.13 6.60
CA PRO A 19 0.61 5.37 5.67
C PRO A 19 -0.10 4.07 5.27
N VAL A 20 -0.07 3.76 3.98
CA VAL A 20 -0.71 2.56 3.42
C VAL A 20 0.28 1.77 2.55
N LEU A 21 0.43 0.49 2.86
CA LEU A 21 1.15 -0.49 2.05
C LEU A 21 0.18 -1.58 1.61
N PHE A 22 0.02 -1.76 0.30
CA PHE A 22 -0.71 -2.91 -0.23
C PHE A 22 0.15 -4.18 -0.20
N LEU A 23 -0.45 -5.30 0.22
CA LEU A 23 0.18 -6.61 0.26
C LEU A 23 -0.75 -7.67 -0.33
N THR A 24 -0.54 -8.03 -1.59
CA THR A 24 -1.59 -8.64 -2.41
C THR A 24 -1.07 -9.72 -3.35
N ALA A 25 -1.93 -10.65 -3.78
CA ALA A 25 -1.60 -11.63 -4.81
C ALA A 25 -1.76 -11.08 -6.24
N ARG A 26 -2.32 -9.86 -6.38
CA ARG A 26 -2.42 -9.17 -7.66
C ARG A 26 -1.07 -8.56 -8.00
N SER A 27 -0.46 -9.03 -9.07
CA SER A 27 0.87 -8.60 -9.53
C SER A 27 0.82 -7.79 -10.82
N ASP A 28 -0.37 -7.57 -11.37
CA ASP A 28 -0.54 -6.82 -12.61
C ASP A 28 -0.11 -5.37 -12.43
N GLU A 29 0.61 -4.84 -13.42
CA GLU A 29 1.12 -3.48 -13.41
C GLU A 29 -0.01 -2.45 -13.22
N VAL A 30 -1.17 -2.71 -13.83
CA VAL A 30 -2.37 -1.87 -13.72
C VAL A 30 -2.85 -1.78 -12.26
N ASP A 31 -2.93 -2.91 -11.54
CA ASP A 31 -3.35 -2.90 -10.13
C ASP A 31 -2.34 -2.17 -9.24
N LYS A 32 -1.05 -2.27 -9.56
CA LYS A 32 0.02 -1.58 -8.84
C LYS A 32 -0.07 -0.07 -9.05
N LEU A 33 -0.21 0.38 -10.30
CA LEU A 33 -0.38 1.79 -10.63
C LEU A 33 -1.63 2.36 -9.96
N LEU A 34 -2.76 1.66 -10.04
CA LEU A 34 -4.01 2.07 -9.41
C LEU A 34 -3.86 2.23 -7.88
N GLY A 35 -3.19 1.30 -7.21
CA GLY A 35 -2.95 1.40 -5.76
C GLY A 35 -2.14 2.64 -5.37
N LEU A 36 -1.14 2.98 -6.17
CA LEU A 36 -0.30 4.17 -5.94
C LEU A 36 -1.05 5.47 -6.26
N GLU A 37 -1.85 5.51 -7.34
CA GLU A 37 -2.67 6.67 -7.69
C GLU A 37 -3.75 7.01 -6.65
N ILE A 38 -4.29 5.99 -5.96
CA ILE A 38 -5.21 6.18 -4.83
C ILE A 38 -4.54 6.89 -3.63
N GLY A 39 -3.21 6.87 -3.57
CA GLY A 39 -2.41 7.50 -2.52
C GLY A 39 -1.78 6.54 -1.53
N ALA A 40 -1.64 5.25 -1.88
CA ALA A 40 -0.83 4.34 -1.07
C ALA A 40 0.67 4.61 -1.25
N ASP A 41 1.44 4.43 -0.18
CA ASP A 41 2.88 4.66 -0.17
C ASP A 41 3.67 3.59 -0.92
N ASP A 42 3.17 2.36 -0.93
CA ASP A 42 3.84 1.23 -1.57
C ASP A 42 2.86 0.08 -1.87
N TYR A 43 3.28 -0.82 -2.74
CA TYR A 43 2.51 -1.94 -3.24
C TYR A 43 3.41 -3.16 -3.46
N VAL A 44 3.16 -4.24 -2.71
CA VAL A 44 3.95 -5.46 -2.73
C VAL A 44 3.09 -6.64 -3.17
N ALA A 45 3.48 -7.25 -4.28
CA ALA A 45 2.90 -8.48 -4.77
C ALA A 45 3.49 -9.70 -4.05
N LYS A 46 2.67 -10.75 -3.87
CA LYS A 46 3.11 -12.08 -3.44
C LYS A 46 3.69 -12.85 -4.63
N PRO A 47 4.71 -13.71 -4.41
CA PRO A 47 5.37 -13.98 -3.13
C PRO A 47 6.39 -12.90 -2.76
N PHE A 48 6.51 -12.61 -1.47
CA PHE A 48 7.50 -11.67 -0.91
C PHE A 48 8.26 -12.33 0.24
N SER A 49 9.44 -11.80 0.56
CA SER A 49 10.13 -12.18 1.79
C SER A 49 9.66 -11.32 2.97
N PRO A 50 9.54 -11.87 4.20
CA PRO A 50 9.22 -11.05 5.37
C PRO A 50 10.22 -9.89 5.57
N ARG A 51 11.50 -10.11 5.25
CA ARG A 51 12.55 -9.09 5.33
C ARG A 51 12.30 -7.92 4.39
N GLU A 52 11.79 -8.18 3.18
CA GLU A 52 11.43 -7.14 2.22
C GLU A 52 10.31 -6.25 2.76
N VAL A 53 9.23 -6.85 3.26
CA VAL A 53 8.11 -6.09 3.84
C VAL A 53 8.58 -5.25 5.03
N CYS A 54 9.39 -5.82 5.93
CA CYS A 54 9.97 -5.07 7.04
C CYS A 54 10.84 -3.90 6.58
N ALA A 55 11.60 -4.03 5.49
CA ALA A 55 12.41 -2.95 4.94
C ALA A 55 11.54 -1.82 4.35
N ARG A 56 10.47 -2.19 3.63
CA ARG A 56 9.50 -1.24 3.04
C ARG A 56 8.75 -0.46 4.11
N VAL A 57 8.22 -1.15 5.13
CA VAL A 57 7.55 -0.49 6.27
C VAL A 57 8.49 0.50 6.98
N ARG A 58 9.75 0.11 7.24
CA ARG A 58 10.75 1.03 7.82
C ARG A 58 11.01 2.25 6.95
N THR A 59 10.98 2.09 5.62
CA THR A 59 11.16 3.19 4.68
C THR A 59 9.98 4.16 4.72
N ILE A 60 8.75 3.65 4.76
CA ILE A 60 7.53 4.46 4.87
C ILE A 60 7.53 5.25 6.18
N LEU A 61 7.74 4.58 7.31
CA LEU A 61 7.74 5.23 8.63
C LEU A 61 8.82 6.31 8.78
N ARG A 62 9.99 6.12 8.15
CA ARG A 62 11.05 7.13 8.13
C ARG A 62 10.68 8.41 7.39
N ARG A 63 9.77 8.36 6.41
CA ARG A 63 9.31 9.56 5.67
C ARG A 63 8.28 10.37 6.43
N MET A 64 7.73 9.80 7.50
CA MET A 64 6.75 10.46 8.36
C MET A 64 7.36 11.18 9.57
N GLN A 65 8.66 10.99 9.80
CA GLN A 65 9.47 11.69 10.80
C GLN A 65 10.03 12.97 10.19
#